data_AF-A0A7C1TV39-F1
#
_entry.id   AF-A0A7C1TV39-F1
#
_cell.length_a   1.000
_cell.length_b   1.000
_cell.length_c   1.000
_cell.angle_alpha   90.00
_cell.angle_beta   90.00
_cell.angle_gamma   90.00
#
_symmetry.space_group_name_H-M   'P 1'
#
loop_
_entity.id
_entity.type
_entity.pdbx_description
1 polymer ?
#
loop_
_entity_poly.entity_id
_entity_poly.type
_entity_poly.pdbx_seq_one_letter_code
_entity_poly.pdbx_strand_id
1 'polypeptide(L)' 'MDKSEMDPDMVLQTLLPLRMLVITLEAVGESRPAFFHQAALMAFLRFLADSPDDYDHYVRLDAPESGRIHYLPG' A
#
# COMPACT_ATOMS: atom_id res chain seq x y z
N MET A 1 -4.56 16.14 21.13
CA MET A 1 -5.61 15.42 21.87
C MET A 1 -5.09 14.02 22.10
N ASP A 2 -5.01 13.59 23.35
CA ASP A 2 -4.50 12.26 23.68
C ASP A 2 -5.50 11.21 23.16
N LYS A 3 -5.00 10.24 22.38
CA LYS A 3 -5.85 9.17 21.82
C LYS A 3 -6.41 8.25 22.91
N SER A 4 -5.87 8.33 24.14
CA SER A 4 -6.34 7.58 25.30
C SER A 4 -7.69 8.05 25.85
N GLU A 5 -8.17 9.25 25.48
CA GLU A 5 -9.45 9.82 25.92
C GLU A 5 -10.57 9.72 24.88
N MET A 6 -10.30 9.24 23.66
CA MET A 6 -11.31 9.10 22.61
C MET A 6 -12.08 7.80 22.76
N ASP A 7 -13.41 7.89 22.68
CA ASP A 7 -14.30 6.73 22.59
C ASP A 7 -13.88 5.84 21.40
N PRO A 8 -13.52 4.56 21.62
CA PRO A 8 -13.05 3.67 20.57
C PRO A 8 -14.10 3.45 19.46
N ASP A 9 -15.40 3.51 19.78
CA ASP A 9 -16.45 3.36 18.77
C ASP A 9 -16.47 4.56 17.82
N MET A 10 -16.21 5.77 18.35
CA MET A 10 -16.07 6.98 17.55
C MET A 10 -14.85 6.90 16.62
N VAL A 11 -13.72 6.35 17.08
CA VAL A 11 -12.54 6.13 16.23
C VAL A 11 -12.84 5.15 15.10
N LEU A 12 -13.52 4.03 15.39
CA LEU A 12 -13.90 3.04 14.40
C LEU A 12 -14.79 3.63 13.30
N GLN A 13 -15.76 4.47 13.66
CA GLN A 13 -16.64 5.13 12.70
C GLN A 13 -15.89 6.07 11.74
N THR A 14 -14.74 6.64 12.13
CA THR A 14 -13.92 7.47 11.23
C THR A 14 -13.14 6.65 10.18
N LEU A 15 -12.94 5.36 10.42
CA LEU A 15 -12.15 4.48 9.53
C LEU A 15 -13.03 3.63 8.60
N LEU A 16 -14.29 3.42 8.98
CA LEU A 16 -15.24 2.60 8.23
C LEU A 16 -16.01 3.45 7.19
N PRO A 17 -16.39 2.86 6.05
CA PRO A 17 -16.16 1.47 5.64
C PRO A 17 -14.75 1.24 5.08
N LEU A 18 -14.17 0.06 5.35
CA LEU A 18 -12.94 -0.39 4.67
C LEU A 18 -13.24 -0.85 3.25
N ARG A 19 -12.32 -0.56 2.33
CA ARG A 19 -12.35 -1.04 0.94
C ARG A 19 -11.06 -1.80 0.67
N MET A 20 -11.17 -2.92 -0.04
CA MET A 20 -10.03 -3.78 -0.39
C MET A 20 -10.06 -4.07 -1.90
N LEU A 21 -8.88 -4.09 -2.51
CA LEU A 21 -8.67 -4.52 -3.89
C LEU A 21 -7.42 -5.41 -3.97
N VAL A 22 -7.46 -6.40 -4.85
CA VAL A 22 -6.27 -7.16 -5.26
C VAL A 22 -5.92 -6.75 -6.68
N ILE A 23 -4.67 -6.33 -6.90
CA ILE A 23 -4.18 -5.88 -8.20
C ILE A 23 -3.14 -6.87 -8.71
N THR A 24 -3.34 -7.37 -9.92
CA THR A 24 -2.36 -8.17 -10.65
C THR A 24 -1.83 -7.35 -11.81
N LEU A 25 -0.50 -7.22 -11.89
CA LEU A 25 0.19 -6.52 -12.96
C LEU A 25 0.98 -7.53 -13.79
N GLU A 26 1.06 -7.27 -15.09
CA GLU A 26 1.90 -8.01 -16.03
C GLU A 26 3.20 -7.24 -16.27
N ALA A 27 4.33 -7.95 -16.34
CA ALA A 27 5.59 -7.33 -16.70
C ALA A 27 5.67 -7.17 -18.22
N VAL A 28 5.71 -5.93 -18.71
CA VAL A 28 5.90 -5.64 -20.16
C VAL A 28 7.35 -5.77 -20.62
N GLY A 29 8.27 -6.02 -19.69
CA GLY A 29 9.71 -6.08 -19.89
C GLY A 29 10.39 -6.81 -18.74
N GLU A 30 11.68 -7.08 -18.87
CA GLU A 30 12.47 -7.64 -17.76
C GLU A 30 12.43 -6.70 -16.55
N SER A 31 12.05 -7.22 -15.38
CA SER A 31 11.94 -6.43 -14.14
C SER A 31 12.53 -7.18 -12.96
N ARG A 32 13.34 -6.48 -12.16
CA ARG A 32 14.00 -7.01 -10.97
C ARG A 32 13.67 -6.14 -9.77
N PRO A 33 12.40 -6.11 -9.35
CA PRO A 33 12.03 -5.29 -8.22
C PRO A 33 12.73 -5.82 -6.97
N ALA A 34 13.51 -4.96 -6.33
CA ALA A 34 14.13 -5.24 -5.04
C ALA A 34 13.09 -5.00 -3.94
N PHE A 35 12.06 -5.84 -3.85
CA PHE A 35 11.02 -5.74 -2.82
C PHE A 35 11.54 -6.20 -1.44
N PHE A 36 12.60 -5.56 -0.94
CA PHE A 36 12.83 -5.59 0.51
C PHE A 36 11.95 -4.49 1.12
N HIS A 37 11.00 -4.89 1.96
CA HIS A 37 10.22 -3.98 2.81
C HIS A 37 9.27 -2.99 2.12
N GLN A 38 8.76 -3.33 0.94
CA GLN A 38 7.60 -2.67 0.28
C GLN A 38 7.70 -1.15 -0.03
N ALA A 39 8.76 -0.46 0.40
CA ALA A 39 8.87 1.00 0.30
C ALA A 39 8.83 1.53 -1.14
N ALA A 40 9.50 0.86 -2.07
CA ALA A 40 9.50 1.27 -3.48
C ALA A 40 8.11 1.11 -4.13
N LEU A 41 7.38 0.04 -3.76
CA LEU A 41 6.02 -0.18 -4.24
C LEU A 41 5.04 0.84 -3.63
N MET A 42 5.20 1.16 -2.34
CA MET A 42 4.43 2.21 -1.68
C MET A 42 4.63 3.57 -2.36
N ALA A 43 5.89 3.94 -2.64
CA ALA A 43 6.22 5.17 -3.34
C ALA A 43 5.63 5.22 -4.76
N PHE A 44 5.67 4.10 -5.49
CA PHE A 44 5.06 4.00 -6.81
C PHE A 44 3.54 4.20 -6.79
N LEU A 45 2.83 3.56 -5.87
CA LEU A 45 1.39 3.74 -5.75
C LEU A 45 1.01 5.13 -5.27
N ARG A 46 1.75 5.70 -4.31
CA ARG A 46 1.58 7.10 -3.88
C ARG A 46 1.74 8.04 -5.06
N PHE A 47 2.73 7.81 -5.91
CA PHE A 47 2.93 8.58 -7.15
C PHE A 47 1.74 8.48 -8.11
N LEU A 48 1.22 7.26 -8.34
CA LEU A 48 0.02 7.06 -9.19
C LEU A 48 -1.24 7.74 -8.64
N ALA A 49 -1.31 7.93 -7.31
CA ALA A 49 -2.40 8.61 -6.63
C ALA A 49 -2.22 10.14 -6.53
N ASP A 50 -1.31 10.73 -7.33
CA ASP A 50 -0.98 12.16 -7.33
C ASP A 50 -0.28 12.66 -6.04
N SER A 51 0.44 11.75 -5.37
CA SER A 51 1.35 12.04 -4.25
C SER A 51 0.78 12.80 -3.04
N PRO A 52 -0.38 12.40 -2.47
CA PRO A 52 -0.97 13.10 -1.33
C PRO A 52 -0.06 13.02 -0.08
N ASP A 53 -0.18 14.02 0.81
CA ASP A 53 0.66 14.13 2.01
C ASP A 53 0.40 13.02 3.04
N ASP A 54 -0.87 12.71 3.33
CA ASP A 54 -1.27 11.75 4.36
C ASP A 54 -1.55 10.33 3.81
N TYR A 55 -0.89 9.94 2.71
CA TYR A 55 -1.19 8.68 1.99
C TYR A 55 -1.17 7.43 2.91
N ASP A 56 -0.14 7.31 3.74
CA ASP A 56 0.09 6.13 4.59
C ASP A 56 -0.91 6.04 5.78
N HIS A 57 -1.70 7.09 6.02
CA HIS A 57 -2.77 7.07 7.03
C HIS A 57 -4.02 6.36 6.53
N TYR A 58 -4.28 6.40 5.22
CA TYR A 58 -5.54 5.93 4.63
C TYR A 58 -5.36 4.68 3.78
N VAL A 59 -4.16 4.44 3.25
CA VAL A 59 -3.88 3.30 2.39
C VAL A 59 -2.94 2.33 3.08
N ARG A 60 -3.32 1.06 3.09
CA ARG A 60 -2.45 -0.05 3.46
C ARG A 60 -2.21 -0.91 2.23
N LEU A 61 -1.00 -1.40 2.11
CA LEU A 61 -0.59 -2.32 1.07
C LEU A 61 -0.05 -3.59 1.71
N ASP A 62 -0.44 -4.72 1.13
CA ASP A 62 0.20 -6.00 1.35
C ASP A 62 0.71 -6.50 0.00
N ALA A 63 2.03 -6.67 -0.13
CA ALA A 63 2.64 -7.23 -1.33
C ALA A 63 3.07 -8.67 -1.04
N PRO A 64 2.94 -9.60 -2.01
CA PRO A 64 3.43 -10.96 -1.84
C PRO A 64 4.87 -10.98 -1.34
N GLU A 65 5.14 -11.70 -0.26
CA GLU A 65 6.49 -11.84 0.33
C GLU A 65 7.37 -12.77 -0.50
N SER A 66 7.70 -12.32 -1.71
CA SER A 66 8.40 -13.11 -2.70
C SER A 66 9.92 -12.87 -2.75
N GLY A 67 10.43 -11.95 -1.92
CA GLY A 67 11.85 -11.63 -1.85
C GLY A 67 12.37 -10.95 -3.13
N ARG A 68 13.48 -11.46 -3.68
CA ARG A 68 14.04 -10.97 -4.96
C ARG A 68 13.52 -11.82 -6.10
N ILE A 69 12.43 -11.38 -6.73
CA ILE A 69 11.95 -11.98 -7.98
C ILE A 69 12.59 -11.28 -9.18
N HIS A 70 12.89 -12.08 -10.19
CA HIS A 70 13.18 -11.65 -11.54
C HIS A 70 11.99 -11.99 -12.44
N TYR A 71 11.24 -10.97 -12.86
CA TYR A 71 10.12 -11.11 -13.79
C TYR A 71 10.63 -11.00 -15.22
N LEU A 72 10.15 -11.90 -16.09
CA LEU A 72 10.30 -11.84 -17.54
C LEU A 72 8.99 -11.29 -18.14
N PRO A 73 9.00 -10.88 -19.42
CA PRO A 73 7.78 -10.44 -20.09
C PRO A 73 6.69 -11.52 -20.08
N GLY A 74 5.46 -11.14 -19.74
CA GLY A 74 4.28 -12.02 -19.64
C GLY A 74 3.87 -12.34 -18.21
#